data_AF-S3ZC70-F1
#
_entry.id   AF-S3ZC70-F1
#
_cell.length_a   1.000
_cell.length_b   1.000
_cell.length_c   1.000
_cell.angle_alpha   90.00
_cell.angle_beta   90.00
_cell.angle_gamma   90.00
#
_symmetry.space_group_name_H-M   'P 1'
#
loop_
_entity.id
_entity.type
_entity.pdbx_description
1 polymer ?
#
loop_
_entity_poly.entity_id
_entity_poly.type
_entity_poly.pdbx_seq_one_letter_code
_entity_poly.pdbx_strand_id
1 'polypeptide(L)'
;MFKARKTRVMALTGAGLAVAATVLAGAAVAAPDASTSQAPHAQAGAQINADGTVVHSKGVKGVTASGHVYCVEIENEDVDLSRAIVTATPRNTPGSTLRVIPGNCAGGKGITVGTYDPSGGGLPNAFYIAVM
;
A
#
# COMPACT_ATOMS: atom_id res chain seq x y z
N MET A 1 78.10 -20.45 -15.17
CA MET A 1 78.14 -19.23 -14.35
C MET A 1 76.83 -19.15 -13.58
N PHE A 2 76.86 -19.48 -12.29
CA PHE A 2 75.67 -19.59 -11.43
C PHE A 2 75.21 -18.22 -10.94
N LYS A 3 73.90 -17.96 -10.98
CA LYS A 3 73.25 -17.04 -10.02
C LYS A 3 71.78 -17.43 -9.82
N ALA A 4 71.55 -18.16 -8.74
CA ALA A 4 70.23 -18.36 -8.14
C ALA A 4 69.84 -17.13 -7.32
N ARG A 5 68.54 -16.82 -7.25
CA ARG A 5 67.94 -16.08 -6.13
C ARG A 5 66.77 -16.89 -5.57
N LYS A 6 66.64 -16.73 -4.26
CA LYS A 6 66.17 -17.68 -3.24
C LYS A 6 64.81 -17.22 -2.71
N THR A 7 63.90 -18.20 -2.54
CA THR A 7 62.93 -18.38 -1.40
C THR A 7 61.82 -17.32 -1.24
N ARG A 8 60.57 -17.59 -0.84
CA ARG A 8 59.92 -18.54 0.10
C ARG A 8 58.45 -18.74 -0.36
N VAL A 9 57.93 -19.94 -0.61
CA VAL A 9 57.32 -20.89 0.35
C VAL A 9 56.46 -20.22 1.43
N MET A 10 55.14 -20.30 1.26
CA MET A 10 54.27 -20.87 2.28
C MET A 10 53.06 -21.53 1.61
N ALA A 11 53.12 -22.85 1.53
CA ALA A 11 52.00 -23.72 1.27
C ALA A 11 51.21 -23.87 2.58
N LEU A 12 49.88 -23.77 2.51
CA LEU A 12 49.00 -24.49 3.41
C LEU A 12 47.95 -25.21 2.58
N THR A 13 48.36 -26.38 2.09
CA THR A 13 47.46 -27.48 1.72
C THR A 13 46.85 -28.04 3.00
N GLY A 14 45.60 -27.67 3.28
CA GLY A 14 44.72 -28.43 4.15
C GLY A 14 43.75 -29.24 3.30
N ALA A 15 44.11 -30.48 2.98
CA ALA A 15 43.19 -31.44 2.40
C ALA A 15 42.25 -31.95 3.51
N GLY A 16 40.94 -31.87 3.29
CA GLY A 16 39.98 -32.42 4.25
C GLY A 16 38.53 -32.28 3.82
N LEU A 17 37.96 -33.43 3.42
CA LEU A 17 36.55 -33.75 3.22
C LEU A 17 35.84 -33.23 1.96
N ALA A 18 35.68 -34.17 1.03
CA ALA A 18 34.60 -34.18 0.06
C ALA A 18 33.24 -34.13 0.77
N VAL A 19 32.47 -33.08 0.49
CA VAL A 19 31.02 -33.08 0.66
C VAL A 19 30.45 -32.61 -0.68
N ALA A 20 29.81 -33.54 -1.39
CA ALA A 20 28.96 -33.22 -2.53
C ALA A 20 27.77 -32.38 -2.02
N ALA A 21 27.93 -31.06 -2.03
CA ALA A 21 26.85 -30.14 -1.74
C ALA A 21 26.29 -29.64 -3.09
N THR A 22 25.12 -30.16 -3.41
CA THR A 22 24.19 -29.68 -4.43
C THR A 22 24.29 -28.17 -4.62
N VAL A 23 24.59 -27.74 -5.85
CA VAL A 23 24.45 -26.35 -6.28
C VAL A 23 22.96 -26.04 -6.31
N LEU A 24 22.38 -25.75 -5.15
CA LEU A 24 21.12 -25.02 -5.06
C LEU A 24 21.44 -23.62 -5.59
N ALA A 25 21.16 -23.41 -6.87
CA ALA A 25 21.12 -22.09 -7.47
C ALA A 25 20.06 -21.30 -6.70
N GLY A 26 20.49 -20.58 -5.66
CA GLY A 26 19.66 -19.63 -4.96
C GLY A 26 19.23 -18.57 -5.96
N ALA A 27 17.96 -18.56 -6.32
CA ALA A 27 17.37 -17.44 -7.01
C ALA A 27 17.50 -16.24 -6.07
N ALA A 28 18.43 -15.33 -6.37
CA ALA A 28 18.48 -14.04 -5.74
C ALA A 28 17.24 -13.26 -6.22
N VAL A 29 16.16 -13.32 -5.45
CA VAL A 29 15.04 -12.38 -5.60
C VAL A 29 15.61 -11.03 -5.21
N ALA A 30 15.83 -10.15 -6.19
CA ALA A 30 16.25 -8.79 -5.93
C ALA A 30 15.22 -8.15 -4.99
N ALA A 31 15.64 -7.83 -3.76
CA ALA A 31 14.84 -7.00 -2.88
C ALA A 31 14.69 -5.63 -3.54
N PRO A 32 13.48 -5.02 -3.57
CA PRO A 32 13.31 -3.68 -4.12
C PRO A 32 14.24 -2.71 -3.39
N ASP A 33 14.94 -1.88 -4.15
CA ASP A 33 15.90 -0.90 -3.63
C ASP A 33 15.26 -0.04 -2.54
N ALA A 34 15.74 -0.22 -1.30
CA ALA A 34 15.32 0.55 -0.12
C ALA A 34 15.64 2.06 -0.21
N SER A 35 16.32 2.48 -1.28
CA SER A 35 16.63 3.87 -1.63
C SER A 35 15.56 4.53 -2.51
N THR A 36 14.57 3.78 -2.99
CA THR A 36 13.40 4.36 -3.65
C THR A 36 12.25 4.38 -2.67
N SER A 37 11.96 5.55 -2.11
CA SER A 37 10.66 5.80 -1.49
C SER A 37 9.62 5.77 -2.61
N GLN A 38 9.23 4.56 -3.05
CA GLN A 38 8.05 4.40 -3.88
C GLN A 38 6.87 4.72 -2.98
N ALA A 39 6.42 5.97 -3.05
CA ALA A 39 5.11 6.31 -2.51
C ALA A 39 4.12 5.33 -3.15
N PRO A 40 3.35 4.56 -2.37
CA PRO A 40 2.41 3.61 -2.92
C PRO A 40 1.48 4.37 -3.88
N HIS A 41 1.48 3.94 -5.15
CA HIS A 41 0.58 4.51 -6.14
C HIS A 41 -0.86 4.30 -5.63
N ALA A 42 -1.68 5.36 -5.64
CA ALA A 42 -3.07 5.25 -5.24
C ALA A 42 -3.78 4.18 -6.09
N GLN A 43 -4.20 3.10 -5.41
CA GLN A 43 -4.90 1.96 -5.99
C GLN A 43 -6.33 2.35 -6.37
N ALA A 44 -6.96 3.19 -5.55
CA ALA A 44 -8.26 3.75 -5.83
C ALA A 44 -8.37 5.18 -5.28
N GLY A 45 -9.26 5.96 -5.87
CA GLY A 45 -9.61 7.27 -5.35
C GLY A 45 -10.81 7.87 -6.05
N ALA A 46 -11.52 8.74 -5.35
CA ALA A 46 -12.67 9.43 -5.89
C ALA A 46 -12.90 10.81 -5.26
N GLN A 47 -13.56 11.67 -6.01
CA GLN A 47 -14.23 12.86 -5.53
C GLN A 47 -15.72 12.56 -5.44
N ILE A 48 -16.27 12.68 -4.23
CA ILE A 48 -17.65 12.32 -3.91
C ILE A 48 -18.37 13.58 -3.43
N ASN A 49 -19.56 13.83 -3.98
CA ASN A 49 -20.44 14.92 -3.56
C ASN A 49 -21.26 14.53 -2.33
N ALA A 50 -21.89 15.52 -1.69
CA ALA A 50 -22.69 15.30 -0.48
C ALA A 50 -23.90 14.36 -0.72
N ASP A 51 -24.41 14.28 -1.94
CA ASP A 51 -25.49 13.37 -2.33
C ASP A 51 -25.02 11.94 -2.68
N GLY A 52 -23.71 11.68 -2.61
CA GLY A 52 -23.11 10.40 -2.98
C GLY A 52 -22.73 10.26 -4.44
N THR A 53 -22.98 11.27 -5.28
CA THR A 53 -22.56 11.23 -6.69
C THR A 53 -21.05 11.34 -6.82
N VAL A 54 -20.49 10.61 -7.79
CA VAL A 54 -19.04 10.57 -8.07
C VAL A 54 -18.73 11.52 -9.22
N VAL A 55 -17.83 12.47 -8.99
CA VAL A 55 -17.42 13.47 -10.01
C VAL A 55 -16.22 12.98 -10.81
N HIS A 56 -15.22 12.47 -10.09
CA HIS A 56 -14.00 11.90 -10.65
C HIS A 56 -13.65 10.65 -9.86
N SER A 57 -13.24 9.59 -10.54
CA SER A 57 -12.78 8.37 -9.87
C SER A 57 -11.75 7.61 -10.68
N LYS A 58 -10.98 6.79 -9.96
CA LYS A 58 -10.14 5.72 -10.48
C LYS A 58 -10.24 4.54 -9.51
N GLY A 59 -10.50 3.34 -10.02
CA GLY A 59 -10.57 2.13 -9.18
C GLY A 59 -11.71 2.11 -8.15
N VAL A 60 -12.73 2.96 -8.31
CA VAL A 60 -13.95 2.96 -7.50
C VAL A 60 -15.11 2.49 -8.37
N LYS A 61 -15.75 1.40 -7.95
CA LYS A 61 -16.86 0.76 -8.67
C LYS A 61 -18.18 1.52 -8.51
N GLY A 62 -18.42 2.05 -7.30
CA GLY A 62 -19.64 2.77 -6.99
C GLY A 62 -19.64 3.36 -5.60
N VAL A 63 -20.59 4.25 -5.36
CA VAL A 63 -20.82 4.85 -4.04
C VAL A 63 -22.31 4.77 -3.72
N THR A 64 -22.61 4.27 -2.52
CA THR A 64 -23.97 4.28 -1.97
C THR A 64 -24.00 5.21 -0.76
N ALA A 65 -24.87 6.21 -0.80
CA ALA A 65 -25.04 7.17 0.29
C ALA A 65 -26.31 6.90 1.10
N SER A 66 -26.23 7.07 2.42
CA SER A 66 -27.35 7.04 3.35
C SER A 66 -27.19 8.19 4.34
N GLY A 67 -27.75 9.35 3.99
CA GLY A 67 -27.54 10.58 4.74
C GLY A 67 -26.06 11.00 4.75
N HIS A 68 -25.45 10.98 5.94
CA HIS A 68 -24.07 11.41 6.16
C HIS A 68 -23.05 10.26 6.10
N VAL A 69 -23.51 9.04 5.78
CA VAL A 69 -22.68 7.83 5.70
C VAL A 69 -22.64 7.34 4.26
N TYR A 70 -21.43 7.07 3.77
CA TYR A 70 -21.15 6.66 2.40
C TYR A 70 -20.44 5.31 2.42
N CYS A 71 -20.86 4.39 1.55
CA CYS A 71 -20.11 3.18 1.23
C CYS A 71 -19.45 3.38 -0.13
N VAL A 72 -18.12 3.38 -0.15
CA VAL A 72 -17.31 3.48 -1.37
C VAL A 72 -16.80 2.09 -1.72
N GLU A 73 -17.30 1.49 -2.79
CA GLU A 73 -16.89 0.16 -3.24
C GLU A 73 -15.68 0.27 -4.18
N ILE A 74 -14.62 -0.49 -3.88
CA ILE A 74 -13.40 -0.52 -4.69
C ILE A 74 -13.60 -1.53 -5.83
N GLU A 75 -13.15 -1.15 -7.03
CA GLU A 75 -13.28 -1.98 -8.24
C GLU A 75 -12.33 -3.18 -8.23
N ASN A 76 -11.09 -2.96 -7.78
CA ASN A 76 -10.08 -4.00 -7.71
C ASN A 76 -10.27 -4.85 -6.44
N GLU A 77 -10.68 -6.10 -6.63
CA GLU A 77 -10.92 -7.05 -5.54
C GLU A 77 -9.66 -7.52 -4.82
N ASP A 78 -8.49 -7.36 -5.43
CA ASP A 78 -7.18 -7.72 -4.87
C ASP A 78 -6.66 -6.70 -3.85
N VAL A 79 -7.30 -5.53 -3.75
CA VAL A 79 -6.96 -4.52 -2.75
C VAL A 79 -7.35 -5.03 -1.37
N ASP A 80 -6.35 -5.35 -0.56
CA ASP A 80 -6.53 -5.71 0.85
C ASP A 80 -6.73 -4.45 1.71
N LEU A 81 -7.99 -4.08 1.92
CA LEU A 81 -8.39 -2.94 2.73
C LEU A 81 -7.97 -3.05 4.21
N SER A 82 -7.61 -4.22 4.71
CA SER A 82 -7.10 -4.39 6.08
C SER A 82 -5.66 -3.87 6.25
N ARG A 83 -4.93 -3.74 5.14
CA ARG A 83 -3.53 -3.30 5.09
C ARG A 83 -3.34 -2.00 4.32
N ALA A 84 -4.36 -1.55 3.58
CA ALA A 84 -4.32 -0.34 2.80
C ALA A 84 -4.29 0.91 3.68
N ILE A 85 -3.59 1.94 3.23
CA ILE A 85 -3.68 3.27 3.83
C ILE A 85 -4.84 3.98 3.15
N VAL A 86 -5.91 4.22 3.92
CA VAL A 86 -7.08 4.97 3.43
C VAL A 86 -7.07 6.36 4.01
N THR A 87 -7.11 7.35 3.13
CA THR A 87 -7.25 8.76 3.50
C THR A 87 -8.54 9.32 2.90
N ALA A 88 -9.24 10.13 3.69
CA ALA A 88 -10.35 10.92 3.21
C ALA A 88 -10.21 12.36 3.71
N THR A 89 -10.57 13.33 2.88
CA THR A 89 -10.42 14.75 3.21
C THR A 89 -11.70 15.51 2.87
N PRO A 90 -12.25 16.33 3.79
CA PRO A 90 -13.42 17.14 3.48
C PRO A 90 -13.12 18.13 2.37
N ARG A 91 -14.09 18.39 1.49
CA ARG A 91 -13.91 19.34 0.38
C ARG A 91 -14.39 20.75 0.72
N ASN A 92 -15.59 20.88 1.29
CA ASN A 92 -16.33 22.15 1.28
C ASN A 92 -16.68 22.72 2.65
N THR A 93 -16.55 21.95 3.75
CA THR A 93 -17.00 22.41 5.07
C THR A 93 -15.82 22.47 6.05
N PRO A 94 -15.34 23.68 6.37
CA PRO A 94 -14.34 23.88 7.40
C PRO A 94 -14.78 23.29 8.74
N GLY A 95 -13.86 22.63 9.44
CA GLY A 95 -14.14 22.00 10.74
C GLY A 95 -14.98 20.73 10.69
N SER A 96 -15.44 20.30 9.51
CA SER A 96 -16.06 18.98 9.39
C SER A 96 -15.04 17.87 9.61
N THR A 97 -15.49 16.79 10.23
CA THR A 97 -14.67 15.61 10.50
C THR A 97 -15.16 14.43 9.67
N LEU A 98 -14.22 13.55 9.32
CA LEU A 98 -14.50 12.33 8.60
C LEU A 98 -14.12 11.14 9.47
N ARG A 99 -15.00 10.13 9.50
CA ARG A 99 -14.68 8.82 10.05
C ARG A 99 -14.57 7.83 8.91
N VAL A 100 -13.40 7.24 8.75
CA VAL A 100 -13.12 6.27 7.69
C VAL A 100 -12.96 4.88 8.31
N ILE A 101 -13.72 3.91 7.80
CA ILE A 101 -13.68 2.52 8.27
C ILE A 101 -13.53 1.61 7.03
N PRO A 102 -12.31 1.14 6.73
CA PRO A 102 -12.07 0.23 5.61
C PRO A 102 -12.68 -1.15 5.87
N GLY A 103 -13.13 -1.83 4.82
CA GLY A 103 -13.67 -3.20 4.88
C GLY A 103 -15.02 -3.34 5.59
N ASN A 104 -15.73 -2.23 5.84
CA ASN A 104 -16.96 -2.23 6.64
C ASN A 104 -18.26 -2.22 5.80
N CYS A 105 -18.14 -2.24 4.47
CA CYS A 105 -19.30 -2.35 3.58
C CYS A 105 -18.95 -3.14 2.30
N ALA A 106 -19.93 -3.32 1.40
CA ALA A 106 -19.78 -4.09 0.15
C ALA A 106 -19.12 -5.47 0.35
N GLY A 107 -19.58 -6.22 1.36
CA GLY A 107 -19.03 -7.56 1.66
C GLY A 107 -17.56 -7.57 2.09
N GLY A 108 -17.03 -6.46 2.63
CA GLY A 108 -15.63 -6.32 3.02
C GLY A 108 -14.74 -5.68 1.95
N LYS A 109 -15.30 -5.32 0.80
CA LYS A 109 -14.59 -4.69 -0.33
C LYS A 109 -14.82 -3.18 -0.43
N GLY A 110 -15.57 -2.61 0.51
CA GLY A 110 -15.89 -1.20 0.54
C GLY A 110 -15.40 -0.49 1.79
N ILE A 111 -15.27 0.83 1.67
CA ILE A 111 -14.89 1.73 2.75
C ILE A 111 -16.12 2.51 3.18
N THR A 112 -16.41 2.49 4.48
CA THR A 112 -17.43 3.37 5.06
C THR A 112 -16.80 4.71 5.39
N VAL A 113 -17.38 5.79 4.89
CA VAL A 113 -17.01 7.17 5.26
C VAL A 113 -18.21 7.84 5.92
N GLY A 114 -18.09 8.22 7.18
CA GLY A 114 -19.04 9.08 7.88
C GLY A 114 -18.57 10.53 7.84
N THR A 115 -19.48 11.45 7.59
CA THR A 115 -19.24 12.90 7.57
C THR A 115 -19.96 13.55 8.76
N TYR A 116 -19.25 14.40 9.50
CA TYR A 116 -19.78 15.03 10.71
C TYR A 116 -19.46 16.52 10.74
N ASP A 117 -20.34 17.29 11.36
CA ASP A 117 -20.11 18.67 11.72
C ASP A 117 -19.08 18.79 12.88
N PRO A 118 -18.61 20.00 13.22
CA PRO A 118 -17.65 20.20 14.31
C PRO A 118 -18.16 19.79 15.70
N SER A 119 -19.48 19.64 15.87
CA SER A 119 -20.12 19.21 17.12
C SER A 119 -20.35 17.69 17.18
N GLY A 120 -19.99 16.96 16.12
CA GLY A 120 -20.20 15.51 16.00
C GLY A 120 -21.57 15.11 15.45
N GLY A 121 -22.41 16.07 15.02
CA GLY A 121 -23.66 15.79 14.33
C GLY A 121 -23.41 15.28 12.91
N GLY A 122 -24.19 14.29 12.45
CA GLY A 122 -24.07 13.77 11.09
C GLY A 122 -24.44 14.84 10.06
N LEU A 123 -23.51 15.15 9.14
CA LEU A 123 -23.67 16.19 8.13
C LEU A 123 -23.22 15.68 6.77
N PRO A 124 -24.15 15.38 5.83
CA PRO A 124 -23.79 14.98 4.47
C PRO A 124 -22.89 16.02 3.83
N ASN A 125 -21.70 15.61 3.39
CA ASN A 125 -20.72 16.53 2.84
C ASN A 125 -19.90 15.89 1.74
N ALA A 126 -19.35 16.72 0.86
CA ALA A 126 -18.44 16.27 -0.16
C ALA A 126 -17.02 16.05 0.39
N PHE A 127 -16.35 15.03 -0.13
CA PHE A 127 -15.00 14.64 0.28
C PHE A 127 -14.22 14.02 -0.88
N TYR A 128 -12.90 14.00 -0.71
CA TYR A 128 -11.99 13.19 -1.51
C TYR A 128 -11.65 11.93 -0.72
N ILE A 129 -11.44 10.82 -1.42
CA ILE A 129 -10.93 9.58 -0.85
C ILE A 129 -9.80 9.04 -1.72
N ALA A 130 -8.78 8.47 -1.07
CA ALA A 130 -7.72 7.71 -1.74
C ALA A 130 -7.33 6.48 -0.91
N VAL A 131 -6.99 5.41 -1.62
CA VAL A 131 -6.54 4.13 -1.09
C VAL A 131 -5.16 3.85 -1.67
N MET A 132 -4.18 3.58 -0.81
CA MET A 132 -2.78 3.35 -1.17
C MET A 132 -2.31 1.99 -0.69
#